data_AF-A0A7X6WLT9-F1
#
_entry.id   AF-A0A7X6WLT9-F1
#
_cell.length_a   1.000
_cell.length_b   1.000
_cell.length_c   1.000
_cell.angle_alpha   90.00
_cell.angle_beta   90.00
_cell.angle_gamma   90.00
#
_symmetry.space_group_name_H-M   'P 1'
#
loop_
_entity.id
_entity.type
_entity.pdbx_description
1 polymer ?
#
loop_
_entity_poly.entity_id
_entity_poly.type
_entity_poly.pdbx_seq_one_letter_code
_entity_poly.pdbx_strand_id
1 'polypeptide(L)' 'MPNPNRPITTGSWRTFRPVLDHEKCNLCLLCWVYCADGAMKRSEEAVMVDLEFCKGCGICAKECHKDAIDMVEEG' A
#
# COMPACT_ATOMS: atom_id res chain seq x y z
N MET A 1 6.04 25.88 6.66
CA MET A 1 5.39 24.96 7.62
C MET A 1 4.18 24.36 6.92
N PRO A 2 4.03 23.03 6.84
CA PRO A 2 2.85 22.41 6.23
C PRO A 2 1.57 22.78 7.01
N ASN A 3 0.47 22.99 6.29
CA ASN A 3 -0.82 23.39 6.84
C ASN A 3 -1.43 22.24 7.66
N PRO A 4 -1.82 22.43 8.94
CA PRO A 4 -2.42 21.39 9.76
C PRO A 4 -3.76 20.84 9.20
N ASN A 5 -4.43 21.58 8.31
CA ASN A 5 -5.67 21.18 7.64
C ASN A 5 -5.46 20.51 6.28
N ARG A 6 -4.22 20.39 5.81
CA ARG A 6 -3.89 19.67 4.58
C ARG A 6 -2.67 18.79 4.86
N PRO A 7 -2.86 17.53 5.31
CA PRO A 7 -1.75 16.60 5.33
C PRO A 7 -1.13 16.57 3.92
N ILE A 8 0.20 16.57 3.84
CA ILE A 8 0.87 16.39 2.55
C ILE A 8 0.57 14.96 2.11
N THR A 9 -0.45 14.82 1.24
CA THR A 9 -0.85 13.53 0.68
C THR A 9 0.05 13.22 -0.51
N THR A 10 0.84 12.16 -0.38
CA THR A 10 1.73 11.70 -1.44
C THR A 10 1.00 10.86 -2.50
N GLY A 11 -0.27 10.53 -2.26
CA GLY A 11 -1.10 9.74 -3.16
C GLY A 11 -1.40 10.39 -4.52
N SER A 12 -1.25 11.71 -4.64
CA SER A 12 -1.50 12.45 -5.91
C SER A 12 -0.38 12.30 -6.96
N TRP A 13 0.76 11.70 -6.60
CA TRP A 13 1.95 11.60 -7.48
C TRP A 13 2.13 10.19 -8.06
N ARG A 14 1.22 9.26 -7.75
CA ARG A 14 1.39 7.85 -8.09
C ARG A 14 0.84 7.55 -9.48
N THR A 15 1.66 6.95 -10.33
CA THR A 15 1.23 6.39 -11.62
C THR A 15 0.63 4.99 -11.44
N PHE A 16 0.99 4.28 -10.37
CA PHE A 16 0.50 2.94 -10.07
C PHE A 16 0.03 2.84 -8.62
N ARG A 17 -1.01 2.04 -8.38
CA ARG A 17 -1.50 1.66 -7.05
C ARG A 17 -1.41 0.15 -6.84
N PRO A 18 -1.09 -0.32 -5.62
CA PRO A 18 -1.22 -1.72 -5.28
C PRO A 18 -2.69 -2.10 -5.10
N VAL A 19 -3.07 -3.27 -5.60
CA VAL A 19 -4.36 -3.93 -5.42
C VAL A 19 -4.10 -5.26 -4.73
N LEU A 20 -4.67 -5.42 -3.53
CA LEU A 20 -4.52 -6.65 -2.75
C LEU A 20 -5.64 -7.63 -3.08
N ASP A 21 -5.26 -8.85 -3.45
CA ASP A 21 -6.11 -10.01 -3.55
C ASP A 21 -6.19 -10.70 -2.17
N HIS A 22 -7.33 -10.52 -1.51
CA HIS A 22 -7.57 -11.07 -0.17
C HIS A 22 -7.69 -12.59 -0.17
N GLU A 23 -8.03 -13.24 -1.28
CA GLU A 23 -8.15 -14.70 -1.35
C GLU A 23 -6.77 -15.37 -1.36
N LYS A 24 -5.77 -14.70 -1.95
CA LYS A 24 -4.37 -15.17 -1.96
C LYS A 24 -3.58 -14.77 -0.72
N CYS A 25 -3.98 -13.67 -0.06
CA CYS A 25 -3.29 -13.14 1.10
C CYS A 25 -3.39 -14.10 2.30
N ASN A 26 -2.24 -14.42 2.90
CA ASN A 26 -2.15 -15.28 4.09
C ASN A 26 -1.82 -14.50 5.37
N LEU A 27 -1.98 -13.17 5.36
CA LEU A 27 -1.68 -12.28 6.48
C LEU A 27 -0.26 -12.44 7.06
N CYS A 28 0.74 -12.72 6.22
CA CYS A 28 2.14 -12.77 6.67
C CYS A 28 2.72 -11.41 7.11
N LEU A 29 2.01 -10.31 6.83
CA LEU A 29 2.36 -8.92 7.19
C LEU A 29 3.70 -8.40 6.65
N LEU A 30 4.36 -9.11 5.74
CA LEU A 30 5.63 -8.65 5.15
C LEU A 30 5.46 -7.34 4.39
N CYS A 31 4.40 -7.22 3.58
CA CYS A 31 4.06 -5.98 2.90
C CYS A 31 3.88 -4.80 3.87
N TRP A 32 3.36 -5.05 5.08
CA TRP A 32 3.23 -4.06 6.15
C TRP A 32 4.59 -3.67 6.74
N VAL A 33 5.47 -4.64 7.01
CA VAL A 33 6.82 -4.40 7.55
C VAL A 33 7.70 -3.62 6.57
N TYR A 34 7.66 -3.96 5.27
CA TYR A 34 8.52 -3.35 4.25
C TYR A 34 8.00 -2.02 3.69
N CYS A 35 6.79 -1.59 4.06
CA CYS A 35 6.26 -0.32 3.61
C CYS A 35 6.94 0.84 4.33
N ALA A 36 7.93 1.45 3.68
CA ALA A 36 8.69 2.58 4.22
C ALA A 36 7.81 3.81 4.57
N ASP A 37 6.69 3.97 3.87
CA ASP A 37 5.76 5.10 4.07
C ASP A 37 4.63 4.79 5.06
N GLY A 38 4.52 3.56 5.58
CA GLY A 38 3.44 3.18 6.51
C GLY A 38 2.03 3.23 5.89
N ALA A 39 1.94 3.14 4.56
CA ALA A 39 0.70 3.14 3.80
C ALA A 39 -0.07 1.82 3.90
N MET A 40 0.60 0.71 4.25
CA MET A 40 -0.09 -0.55 4.52
C MET A 40 -0.72 -0.50 5.92
N LYS A 41 -2.01 -0.79 6.03
CA LYS A 41 -2.75 -0.95 7.30
C LYS A 41 -3.07 -2.43 7.50
N ARG A 42 -3.07 -2.88 8.75
CA ARG A 42 -3.45 -4.26 9.12
C ARG A 42 -4.63 -4.24 10.08
N SER A 43 -5.54 -5.18 9.90
CA SER A 43 -6.56 -5.58 10.86
C SER A 43 -6.33 -7.04 11.26
N GLU A 44 -7.20 -7.58 12.13
CA GLU A 44 -7.14 -9.00 12.53
C GLU A 44 -7.45 -9.95 11.36
N GLU A 45 -8.22 -9.48 10.37
CA GLU A 45 -8.75 -10.30 9.28
C GLU A 45 -8.15 -9.95 7.91
N ALA A 46 -7.56 -8.77 7.75
CA ALA A 46 -7.16 -8.25 6.45
C ALA A 46 -5.97 -7.29 6.51
N VAL A 47 -5.32 -7.12 5.36
CA VAL A 47 -4.40 -6.01 5.10
C VAL A 47 -5.08 -5.05 4.13
N MET A 48 -4.92 -3.76 4.32
CA MET A 48 -5.49 -2.72 3.46
C MET A 48 -4.41 -1.73 3.08
N VAL A 49 -4.57 -1.06 1.95
CA VAL A 49 -3.65 0.00 1.52
C VAL A 49 -4.32 1.35 1.67
N ASP A 50 -3.67 2.22 2.41
CA ASP A 50 -4.00 3.63 2.52
C ASP A 50 -3.43 4.38 1.31
N LEU A 51 -4.30 4.59 0.32
CA LEU A 51 -3.94 5.21 -0.96
C LEU A 51 -3.59 6.70 -0.83
N GLU A 52 -3.97 7.36 0.27
CA GLU A 52 -3.63 8.78 0.51
C GLU A 52 -2.14 8.98 0.76
N PHE A 53 -1.49 7.98 1.38
CA PHE A 53 -0.05 7.97 1.69
C PHE A 53 0.74 7.02 0.78
N CYS A 54 0.08 6.13 0.05
CA CYS A 54 0.75 5.22 -0.88
C CYS A 54 1.42 5.98 -2.03
N LYS A 55 2.74 5.83 -2.17
CA LYS A 55 3.52 6.40 -3.28
C LYS A 55 3.52 5.55 -4.56
N GLY A 56 2.99 4.33 -4.52
CA GLY A 56 3.03 3.41 -5.66
C GLY A 56 4.42 2.81 -5.96
N CYS A 57 5.31 2.71 -4.97
CA CYS A 57 6.69 2.24 -5.17
C CYS A 57 6.83 0.75 -5.54
N GLY A 58 5.80 -0.07 -5.33
CA GLY A 58 5.80 -1.49 -5.68
C GLY A 58 6.57 -2.44 -4.76
N ILE A 59 7.17 -1.94 -3.66
CA ILE A 59 7.92 -2.79 -2.70
C ILE A 59 7.00 -3.86 -2.10
N CYS A 60 5.76 -3.50 -1.74
CA CYS A 60 4.81 -4.44 -1.17
C CYS A 60 4.48 -5.61 -2.11
N ALA A 61 4.38 -5.35 -3.42
CA ALA A 61 4.17 -6.37 -4.44
C ALA A 61 5.38 -7.30 -4.56
N LYS A 62 6.59 -6.73 -4.60
CA LYS A 62 7.84 -7.49 -4.70
C LYS A 62 8.09 -8.43 -3.51
N GLU A 63 7.75 -7.99 -2.30
CA GLU A 63 7.95 -8.78 -1.07
C GLU A 63 6.78 -9.76 -0.79
N CYS A 64 5.74 -9.74 -1.63
CA CYS A 64 4.61 -10.64 -1.47
C CYS A 64 4.90 -12.03 -2.06
N HIS A 65 5.31 -12.96 -1.20
CA HIS A 65 5.57 -14.36 -1.58
C HIS A 65 4.36 -15.13 -2.12
N LYS A 66 3.16 -14.58 -1.96
CA LYS A 66 1.89 -15.16 -2.43
C LYS A 66 1.39 -14.54 -3.73
N ASP A 67 2.13 -13.57 -4.28
CA ASP A 67 1.70 -12.77 -5.43
C ASP A 67 0.26 -12.25 -5.25
N ALA A 68 -0.04 -11.83 -4.02
CA ALA A 68 -1.36 -11.33 -3.63
C ALA A 68 -1.50 -9.82 -3.86
N ILE A 69 -0.46 -9.13 -4.35
CA ILE A 69 -0.48 -7.69 -4.56
C ILE A 69 -0.07 -7.40 -6.01
N ASP A 70 -1.01 -6.85 -6.78
CA ASP A 70 -0.78 -6.42 -8.15
C ASP A 70 -0.66 -4.90 -8.23
N MET A 71 0.29 -4.40 -9.03
CA MET A 71 0.43 -2.96 -9.28
C MET A 71 -0.37 -2.58 -10.53
N VAL A 72 -1.40 -1.74 -10.35
CA VAL A 72 -2.32 -1.31 -11.41
C VAL A 72 -2.14 0.18 -11.68
N GLU A 73 -2.16 0.58 -12.94
CA GLU A 73 -2.02 1.99 -13.34
C GLU A 73 -3.22 2.84 -12.88
N GLU A 74 -2.94 4.02 -12.34
CA GLU A 74 -3.91 5.08 -12.07
C GLU A 74 -4.05 5.91 -13.35
N GLY A 75 -4.99 5.53 -14.21
CA GLY A 75 -5.32 6.28 -15.43
C GLY A 75 -6.00 7.62 -15.16
#